data_AF-A0A9E5MVQ4-F1
#
_entry.id   AF-A0A9E5MVQ4-F1
#
_cell.length_a   1.000
_cell.length_b   1.000
_cell.length_c   1.000
_cell.angle_alpha   90.00
_cell.angle_beta   90.00
_cell.angle_gamma   90.00
#
_symmetry.space_group_name_H-M   'P 1'
#
loop_
_entity.id
_entity.type
_entity.pdbx_description
1 polymer ?
#
loop_
_entity_poly.entity_id
_entity_poly.type
_entity_poly.pdbx_seq_one_letter_code
_entity_poly.pdbx_strand_id
1 'polypeptide(L)' 'VVAPEVEFYLLSPHSDPNAEAEPPEGRLGWTEGARQPYSIDTMNDFDPFINDLYKYCDAQGIRIDTLSQEMGPA' A
#
# COMPACT_ATOMS: atom_id res chain seq x y z
N VAL A 1 26.29 -1.47 -8.75
CA VAL A 1 25.09 -0.72 -8.34
C VAL A 1 23.94 -1.71 -8.34
N VAL A 2 23.14 -1.75 -7.27
CA VAL A 2 21.95 -2.61 -7.14
C VAL A 2 20.77 -1.70 -6.80
N ALA A 3 19.61 -1.95 -7.41
CA ALA A 3 18.36 -1.27 -7.11
C ALA A 3 17.36 -2.35 -6.65
N PRO A 4 17.05 -2.43 -5.35
CA PRO A 4 16.12 -3.42 -4.83
C PRO A 4 14.67 -2.99 -5.05
N GLU A 5 13.80 -3.96 -5.27
CA GLU A 5 12.34 -3.81 -5.19
C GLU A 5 11.90 -4.14 -3.76
N VAL A 6 11.04 -3.28 -3.18
CA VAL A 6 10.54 -3.45 -1.82
C VAL A 6 9.02 -3.59 -1.88
N GLU A 7 8.56 -4.83 -1.79
CA GLU A 7 7.14 -5.16 -1.71
C GLU A 7 6.64 -5.14 -0.27
N PHE A 8 5.42 -4.66 -0.06
CA PHE A 8 4.76 -4.64 1.24
C PHE A 8 3.24 -4.73 1.08
N TYR A 9 2.57 -5.12 2.17
CA TYR A 9 1.12 -5.16 2.27
C TYR A 9 0.64 -4.05 3.21
N LEU A 10 -0.42 -3.36 2.82
CA LEU A 10 -1.21 -2.57 3.76
C LEU A 10 -2.26 -3.51 4.36
N LEU A 11 -2.39 -3.49 5.68
CA LEU A 11 -3.33 -4.31 6.45
C LEU A 11 -4.18 -3.42 7.35
N SER A 12 -5.39 -3.89 7.67
CA SER A 12 -6.21 -3.25 8.70
C SER A 12 -5.50 -3.29 10.06
N PRO A 13 -5.53 -2.18 10.83
CA PRO A 13 -4.89 -2.13 12.13
C PRO A 13 -5.57 -3.10 13.09
N HIS A 14 -4.79 -3.95 13.73
CA HIS A 14 -5.28 -4.94 14.68
C HIS A 14 -4.34 -5.07 15.89
N SER A 15 -4.89 -5.28 17.09
CA SER A 15 -4.12 -5.34 18.35
C SER A 15 -3.76 -6.76 18.79
N ASP A 16 -4.50 -7.77 18.35
CA ASP A 16 -4.22 -9.17 18.68
C ASP A 16 -3.36 -9.83 17.59
N PRO A 17 -2.16 -10.35 17.94
CA PRO A 17 -1.22 -10.93 16.98
C PRO A 17 -1.69 -12.28 16.38
N ASN A 18 -2.78 -12.87 16.87
CA ASN A 18 -3.30 -14.15 16.39
C ASN A 18 -4.47 -14.01 15.42
N ALA A 19 -5.02 -12.81 15.23
CA ALA A 19 -6.08 -12.61 14.26
C ALA A 19 -5.55 -12.70 12.83
N GLU A 20 -6.44 -13.07 11.93
CA GLU A 20 -6.16 -13.13 10.51
C GLU A 20 -5.93 -11.71 9.96
N ALA A 21 -4.99 -11.59 9.02
CA ALA A 21 -4.69 -10.32 8.39
C ALA A 21 -5.86 -9.94 7.47
N GLU A 22 -6.50 -8.82 7.76
CA GLU A 22 -7.60 -8.31 6.94
C GLU A 22 -7.12 -7.16 6.06
N PRO A 23 -7.63 -7.04 4.81
CA PRO A 23 -7.31 -5.91 3.96
C PRO A 23 -7.79 -4.59 4.58
N PRO A 24 -7.08 -3.48 4.33
CA PRO A 24 -7.47 -2.16 4.80
C PRO A 24 -8.77 -1.71 4.14
N GLU A 25 -9.62 -1.04 4.91
CA GLU A 25 -10.77 -0.33 4.36
C GLU A 25 -10.29 0.89 3.55
N GLY A 26 -10.82 1.04 2.33
CA GLY A 26 -10.56 2.23 1.51
C GLY A 26 -11.18 3.50 2.09
N ARG A 27 -10.99 4.64 1.43
CA ARG A 27 -11.42 5.97 1.92
C ARG A 27 -12.92 6.06 2.21
N LEU A 28 -13.73 5.22 1.56
CA LEU A 28 -15.17 5.18 1.72
C LEU A 28 -15.64 4.20 2.82
N GLY A 29 -14.74 3.50 3.51
CA GLY A 29 -15.09 2.45 4.47
C GLY A 29 -15.58 1.15 3.80
N TRP A 30 -15.24 0.97 2.52
CA TRP A 30 -15.54 -0.25 1.79
C TRP A 30 -14.28 -1.09 1.71
N THR A 31 -14.37 -2.33 2.17
CA THR A 31 -13.43 -3.38 1.80
C THR A 31 -13.76 -3.76 0.36
N GLU A 32 -12.91 -3.39 -0.61
CA GLU A 32 -13.14 -3.79 -2.01
C GLU A 32 -13.18 -5.32 -2.11
N GLY A 33 -14.37 -5.90 -2.29
CA GLY A 33 -14.55 -7.34 -2.49
C GLY A 33 -14.15 -7.82 -3.89
N ALA A 34 -13.72 -6.92 -4.79
CA ALA A 34 -13.47 -7.24 -6.19
C ALA A 34 -12.00 -7.01 -6.55
N ARG A 35 -11.32 -8.13 -6.77
CA ARG A 35 -9.95 -8.30 -7.27
C ARG A 35 -9.74 -7.63 -8.64
N GLN A 36 -9.59 -6.31 -8.67
CA GLN A 36 -9.11 -5.60 -9.85
C GLN A 36 -7.73 -5.01 -9.53
N PRO A 37 -6.64 -5.78 -9.72
CA PRO A 37 -5.32 -5.16 -9.76
C PRO A 37 -5.35 -4.04 -10.82
N TYR A 38 -4.67 -2.93 -10.55
CA TYR A 38 -4.55 -1.77 -11.44
C TYR A 38 -5.76 -0.81 -11.53
N SER A 39 -6.68 -0.81 -10.56
CA SER A 39 -7.68 0.27 -10.50
C SER A 39 -7.04 1.56 -9.96
N ILE A 40 -7.13 2.64 -10.74
CA ILE A 40 -6.68 3.99 -10.35
C ILE A 40 -7.39 4.45 -9.07
N ASP A 41 -8.63 3.99 -8.86
CA ASP A 41 -9.44 4.33 -7.69
C ASP A 41 -8.85 3.74 -6.39
N THR A 42 -8.26 2.54 -6.43
CA THR A 42 -7.65 1.91 -5.25
C THR A 42 -6.34 2.62 -4.84
N MET A 43 -5.55 3.15 -5.79
CA MET A 43 -4.38 3.97 -5.45
C MET A 43 -4.79 5.30 -4.79
N ASN A 44 -5.84 5.95 -5.29
CA ASN A 44 -6.34 7.22 -4.73
C ASN A 44 -6.78 7.10 -3.27
N ASP A 45 -7.27 5.92 -2.85
CA ASP A 45 -7.66 5.68 -1.47
C ASP A 45 -6.47 5.67 -0.49
N PHE A 46 -5.27 5.36 -0.99
CA PHE A 46 -4.03 5.36 -0.22
C PHE A 46 -3.11 6.55 -0.54
N ASP A 47 -3.58 7.54 -1.31
CA ASP A 47 -2.84 8.77 -1.63
C ASP A 47 -2.15 9.41 -0.41
N PRO A 48 -2.79 9.55 0.78
CA PRO A 48 -2.12 10.14 1.93
C PRO A 48 -0.88 9.36 2.36
N PHE A 49 -0.96 8.02 2.39
CA PHE A 49 0.15 7.15 2.74
C PHE A 49 1.26 7.21 1.69
N ILE A 50 0.89 7.15 0.41
CA ILE A 50 1.85 7.22 -0.71
C ILE A 50 2.62 8.54 -0.68
N ASN A 51 1.93 9.66 -0.45
CA ASN A 51 2.56 10.98 -0.34
C ASN A 51 3.54 11.05 0.84
N ASP A 52 3.19 10.48 1.99
CA ASP A 52 4.09 10.42 3.14
C ASP A 52 5.32 9.55 2.84
N LEU A 53 5.15 8.42 2.17
CA LEU A 53 6.26 7.56 1.73
C LEU A 53 7.24 8.33 0.84
N TYR A 54 6.75 9.03 -0.19
CA TYR A 54 7.60 9.86 -1.06
C TYR A 54 8.35 10.94 -0.27
N LYS A 55 7.67 11.62 0.65
CA LYS A 55 8.27 12.66 1.49
C LYS A 55 9.39 12.11 2.38
N TYR A 56 9.21 10.94 2.99
CA TYR A 56 10.23 10.32 3.82
C TYR A 56 11.42 9.82 3.01
N CYS A 57 11.19 9.28 1.82
CA CYS A 57 12.26 8.88 0.92
C CYS A 57 13.08 10.07 0.43
N ASP A 58 12.44 11.18 0.06
CA ASP A 58 13.13 12.43 -0.29
C ASP A 58 14.00 12.95 0.87
N ALA A 59 13.44 12.99 2.09
CA ALA A 59 14.17 13.39 3.28
C ALA A 59 15.39 12.51 3.60
N GLN A 60 15.36 11.23 3.20
CA GLN A 60 16.48 10.28 3.37
C GLN A 60 17.42 10.23 2.16
N GLY A 61 17.14 10.97 1.09
CA GLY A 61 17.91 10.92 -0.17
C GLY A 61 17.74 9.60 -0.93
N ILE A 62 16.64 8.89 -0.69
CA ILE A 62 16.28 7.64 -1.39
C ILE A 62 15.49 8.02 -2.65
N ARG A 63 16.06 7.75 -3.82
CA ARG A 63 15.37 7.94 -5.09
C ARG A 63 14.44 6.76 -5.35
N ILE A 64 13.13 7.01 -5.37
CA ILE A 64 12.12 6.06 -5.82
C ILE A 64 11.79 6.37 -7.28
N ASP A 65 11.86 5.35 -8.15
CA ASP A 65 11.56 5.49 -9.57
C ASP A 65 10.09 5.17 -9.90
N THR A 66 9.54 4.08 -9.33
CA THR A 66 8.18 3.60 -9.63
C THR A 66 7.50 3.08 -8.36
N LEU A 67 6.19 3.30 -8.25
CA LEU A 67 5.32 2.64 -7.28
C LEU A 67 4.19 1.96 -8.06
N SER A 68 3.98 0.66 -7.83
CA SER A 68 2.93 -0.13 -8.48
C SER A 68 2.17 -0.98 -7.46
N GLN A 69 0.87 -1.15 -7.68
CA GLN A 69 0.08 -2.11 -6.93
C GLN A 69 0.26 -3.51 -7.55
N GLU A 70 0.72 -4.45 -6.73
CA GLU A 70 1.03 -5.82 -7.10
C GLU A 70 -0.16 -6.76 -6.84
N MET A 71 -0.17 -7.94 -7.46
CA MET A 71 -1.12 -9.01 -7.10
C MET A 71 -0.66 -9.71 -5.81
N GLY A 72 -1.10 -9.20 -4.67
CA GLY A 72 -1.00 -9.90 -3.39
C GLY A 72 -2.25 -10.76 -3.12
N PRO A 73 -2.12 -11.94 -2.48
CA PRO A 73 -3.29 -12.59 -1.88
C PRO A 73 -3.82 -11.67 -0.76
N ALA A 74 -5.07 -11.25 -0.90
CA ALA A 74 -5.86 -10.71 0.20
C ALA A 74 -6.26 -11.83 1.14
#